data_AF-A0ABD5NTP0-F1
#
_entry.id   AF-A0ABD5NTP0-F1
#
_cell.length_a   1.000
_cell.length_b   1.000
_cell.length_c   1.000
_cell.angle_alpha   90.00
_cell.angle_beta   90.00
_cell.angle_gamma   90.00
#
_symmetry.space_group_name_H-M   'P 1'
#
loop_
_entity.id
_entity.type
_entity.pdbx_description
1 polymer ?
#
loop_
_entity_poly.entity_id
_entity_poly.type
_entity_poly.pdbx_seq_one_letter_code
_entity_poly.pdbx_strand_id
1 'polypeptide(L)' 'MSVQPVEAGQCDTPRCDGRAETITPEGHVCANCAREIERAYREAERRDRAGREGRE' A
#
# COMPACT_ATOMS: atom_id res chain seq x y z
N MET A 1 -2.27 26.79 10.80
CA MET A 1 -2.25 25.34 11.12
C MET A 1 -0.80 24.90 11.04
N SER A 2 -0.21 24.48 12.16
CA SER A 2 1.19 24.03 12.19
C SER A 2 1.28 22.63 11.60
N VAL A 3 1.87 22.51 10.41
CA VAL A 3 2.18 21.21 9.81
C VAL A 3 3.37 20.65 10.58
N GLN A 4 3.12 19.79 11.57
CA GLN A 4 4.20 19.05 12.20
C GLN A 4 4.73 18.05 11.17
N PRO A 5 6.06 17.97 10.94
CA PRO A 5 6.62 16.94 10.09
C PRO A 5 6.26 15.59 10.69
N VAL A 6 5.59 14.74 9.90
CA VAL A 6 5.38 13.34 10.26
C VAL A 6 6.77 12.72 10.36
N GLU A 7 7.22 12.40 11.58
CA GLU A 7 8.44 11.62 11.73
C GLU A 7 8.28 10.34 10.92
N ALA A 8 9.31 9.96 10.16
CA ALA A 8 9.32 8.71 9.41
C ALA A 8 9.31 7.55 10.42
N GLY A 9 8.09 7.18 10.83
CA GLY A 9 7.79 6.34 11.98
C GLY A 9 7.97 4.86 11.69
N GLN A 10 7.38 4.04 12.56
CA GLN A 10 7.30 2.60 12.34
C GLN A 10 6.29 2.31 11.23
N CYS A 11 6.51 1.23 10.49
CA CYS A 11 5.59 0.74 9.48
C CYS A 11 4.23 0.44 10.13
N ASP A 12 3.16 1.01 9.56
CA ASP A 12 1.78 0.84 10.04
C ASP A 12 1.24 -0.58 9.80
N THR A 13 1.94 -1.39 9.01
CA THR A 13 1.55 -2.78 8.74
C THR A 13 1.63 -3.62 10.04
N PRO A 14 0.54 -4.28 10.45
CA PRO A 14 0.54 -5.11 11.66
C PRO A 14 1.64 -6.17 11.61
N ARG A 15 2.39 -6.32 12.70
CA ARG A 15 3.54 -7.25 12.82
C ARG A 15 4.72 -6.92 11.89
N CYS A 16 4.80 -5.71 11.35
CA CYS A 16 5.97 -5.22 10.64
C CYS A 16 6.69 -4.18 11.49
N ASP A 17 7.91 -4.50 11.89
CA ASP A 17 8.73 -3.64 12.75
C ASP A 17 9.60 -2.69 11.91
N GLY A 18 9.46 -2.74 10.58
CA GLY A 18 10.26 -1.97 9.63
C GLY A 18 10.05 -0.47 9.75
N ARG A 19 10.99 0.31 9.23
CA ARG A 19 10.86 1.77 9.18
C ARG A 19 9.93 2.16 8.04
N ALA A 20 9.00 3.08 8.29
CA ALA A 20 8.18 3.64 7.25
C ALA A 20 9.03 4.49 6.30
N GLU A 21 8.91 4.23 5.01
CA GLU A 21 9.67 4.89 3.93
C GLU A 21 8.75 5.38 2.81
N THR A 22 7.51 4.91 2.77
CA THR A 22 6.56 5.17 1.68
C THR A 22 5.18 5.46 2.25
N ILE A 23 4.48 6.43 1.66
CA ILE A 23 3.08 6.74 1.99
C ILE A 23 2.20 6.01 0.97
N THR A 24 1.28 5.18 1.48
CA THR A 24 0.30 4.43 0.69
C THR A 24 -1.12 4.82 1.14
N PRO A 25 -2.16 4.53 0.35
CA PRO A 25 -3.55 4.71 0.79
C PRO A 25 -3.88 4.00 2.12
N GLU A 26 -3.16 2.92 2.44
CA GLU A 26 -3.31 2.12 3.66
C GLU A 26 -2.54 2.70 4.87
N GLY A 27 -1.66 3.68 4.65
CA GLY A 27 -0.85 4.31 5.70
C GLY A 27 0.64 4.45 5.33
N HIS A 28 1.47 4.72 6.35
CA HIS A 28 2.91 4.83 6.25
C HIS A 28 3.55 3.44 6.37
N VAL A 29 4.14 2.96 5.29
CA VAL A 29 4.67 1.59 5.22
C VAL A 29 6.14 1.57 4.83
N CYS A 30 6.83 0.50 5.19
CA CYS A 30 8.19 0.26 4.71
C CYS A 30 8.20 -0.08 3.21
N ALA A 31 9.37 0.03 2.57
CA ALA A 31 9.51 -0.26 1.15
C ALA A 31 9.05 -1.68 0.78
N ASN A 32 9.19 -2.65 1.69
CA ASN A 32 8.75 -4.02 1.42
C ASN A 32 7.22 -4.15 1.41
N CYS A 33 6.56 -3.60 2.42
CA CYS A 33 5.10 -3.61 2.52
C CYS A 33 4.46 -2.82 1.37
N ALA A 34 5.06 -1.69 0.96
CA ALA A 34 4.61 -0.95 -0.22
C ALA A 34 4.57 -1.79 -1.50
N ARG A 35 5.60 -2.62 -1.74
CA ARG A 35 5.64 -3.51 -2.92
C ARG A 35 4.56 -4.59 -2.89
N GLU A 36 4.29 -5.16 -1.71
CA GLU A 36 3.23 -6.17 -1.56
C GLU A 36 1.83 -5.56 -1.80
N ILE A 37 1.60 -4.35 -1.28
CA ILE A 37 0.37 -3.59 -1.52
C ILE A 37 0.21 -3.33 -3.03
N GLU A 38 1.24 -2.80 -3.70
CA GLU A 38 1.20 -2.55 -5.15
C GLU A 38 0.89 -3.83 -5.94
N ARG A 39 1.50 -4.95 -5.56
CA ARG A 39 1.26 -6.25 -6.19
C ARG A 39 -0.20 -6.69 -6.02
N ALA A 40 -0.77 -6.52 -4.83
CA ALA A 40 -2.16 -6.87 -4.55
C ALA A 40 -3.13 -6.05 -5.42
N TYR A 41 -2.90 -4.74 -5.55
CA TYR A 41 -3.70 -3.88 -6.43
C TYR A 41 -3.63 -4.33 -7.89
N ARG A 42 -2.42 -4.56 -8.42
CA ARG A 42 -2.25 -5.05 -9.79
C ARG A 42 -2.91 -6.40 -10.04
N GLU A 43 -3.01 -7.25 -9.02
CA GLU A 43 -3.72 -8.52 -9.13
C GLU A 43 -5.24 -8.33 -9.11
N ALA A 44 -5.76 -7.46 -8.24
CA ALA A 44 -7.17 -7.10 -8.21
C ALA A 44 -7.62 -6.51 -9.55
N GLU A 45 -6.86 -5.56 -10.12
CA GLU A 45 -7.15 -4.98 -11.44
C GLU A 45 -7.22 -6.03 -12.55
N ARG A 46 -6.31 -7.00 -12.54
CA ARG A 46 -6.31 -8.10 -13.52
C ARG A 46 -7.55 -8.97 -13.39
N ARG A 47 -7.98 -9.30 -12.16
CA ARG A 47 -9.19 -10.07 -11.90
C ARG A 47 -10.44 -9.29 -12.34
N ASP A 48 -10.52 -8.01 -12.02
CA ASP A 48 -11.64 -7.14 -12.38
C ASP A 48 -11.75 -6.96 -13.90
N ARG A 49 -10.62 -6.85 -14.60
CA ARG A 49 -10.61 -6.81 -16.07
C ARG A 49 -11.11 -8.12 -16.66
N ALA A 50 -10.59 -9.26 -16.22
CA ALA A 50 -11.02 -10.57 -16.73
C ALA A 50 -12.52 -10.81 -16.46
N GLY A 51 -13.03 -10.36 -15.32
CA GLY A 51 -14.46 -10.44 -14.99
C GLY A 51 -15.36 -9.52 -15.84
N ARG A 52 -14.82 -8.42 -16.39
CA ARG A 52 -15.54 -7.55 -17.35
C ARG A 52 -15.55 -8.16 -18.74
N GLU A 53 -14.41 -8.65 -19.21
CA GLU A 53 -14.27 -9.28 -20.54
C GLU A 53 -15.14 -10.54 -20.68
N GLY A 54 -15.38 -11.29 -19.60
CA GLY A 54 -16.28 -12.45 -19.61
C GLY A 54 -17.78 -12.13 -19.60
N ARG A 55 -18.19 -10.86 -19.58
CA ARG A 55 -19.60 -10.42 -19.58
C ARG A 55 -20.06 -9.76 -20.89
N GLU A 56 -19.16 -9.54 -21.85
CA GLU A 56 -19.47 -9.14 -23.24
C GLU A 56 -19.66 -10.37 -24.15
#